data_AF-A0A837IGU9-F1
#
_entry.id   AF-A0A837IGU9-F1
#
_cell.length_a   1.000
_cell.length_b   1.000
_cell.length_c   1.000
_cell.angle_alpha   90.00
_cell.angle_beta   90.00
_cell.angle_gamma   90.00
#
_symmetry.space_group_name_H-M   'P 1'
#
loop_
_entity.id
_entity.type
_entity.pdbx_description
1 polymer ?
#
loop_
_entity_poly.entity_id
_entity_poly.type
_entity_poly.pdbx_seq_one_letter_code
_entity_poly.pdbx_strand_id
1 'polypeptide(L)'
;MDRNLFLIAALIIVAGGVYFYITNQLGKSLTNNTAYNETGTVQTALAAKFDYLSQNGNSSCSASFKESIPSLPAGTRLQGSCCSPMDFHRYTEQVEGLKKYSDIPEIPPDPYDIEAGLAKKLLGYYDVELTPEKQKAYDYAMLNSNEKGPCCCKCWRWYVYGGLGKYLIKNHGFTGEQVTEVWNLSDGCGGDNEHTH
;
A
#
# COMPACT_ATOMS: atom_id res chain seq x y z
N MET A 1 -44.86 46.01 33.51
CA MET A 1 -43.80 45.37 32.70
C MET A 1 -44.01 45.79 31.26
N ASP A 2 -43.12 46.64 30.76
CA ASP A 2 -43.33 47.40 29.53
C ASP A 2 -43.25 46.51 28.29
N ARG A 3 -44.25 46.64 27.41
CA ARG A 3 -44.37 45.92 26.12
C ARG A 3 -43.12 46.06 25.24
N ASN A 4 -42.33 47.12 25.43
CA ASN A 4 -41.08 47.36 24.72
C ASN A 4 -39.92 46.46 25.19
N LEU A 5 -39.93 46.00 26.45
CA LEU A 5 -38.87 45.12 26.98
C LEU A 5 -38.97 43.69 26.40
N PHE A 6 -40.19 43.21 26.16
CA PHE A 6 -40.43 41.91 25.52
C PHE A 6 -40.04 41.89 24.04
N LEU A 7 -40.25 43.00 23.31
CA LEU A 7 -39.87 43.10 21.89
C LEU A 7 -38.35 43.12 21.69
N ILE A 8 -37.61 43.77 22.58
CA ILE A 8 -36.14 43.82 22.53
C ILE A 8 -35.53 42.44 22.85
N ALA A 9 -36.05 41.74 23.86
CA ALA A 9 -35.60 40.40 24.21
C ALA A 9 -35.84 39.37 23.08
N ALA A 10 -36.99 39.46 22.39
CA ALA A 10 -37.31 38.59 21.26
C ALA A 10 -36.36 38.80 20.06
N LEU A 11 -35.98 40.06 19.76
CA LEU A 11 -35.06 40.38 18.66
C LEU A 11 -33.64 39.85 18.90
N ILE A 12 -33.15 39.88 20.15
CA ILE A 12 -31.81 39.37 20.49
C ILE A 12 -31.75 37.84 20.35
N ILE A 13 -32.81 37.12 20.74
CA ILE A 13 -32.87 35.66 20.60
C ILE A 13 -32.92 35.25 19.13
N VAL A 14 -33.68 35.96 18.29
CA VAL A 14 -33.72 35.70 16.85
C VAL A 14 -32.38 36.01 16.20
N ALA A 15 -31.75 37.14 16.52
CA ALA A 15 -30.43 37.50 15.99
C ALA A 15 -29.34 36.50 16.42
N GLY A 16 -29.35 36.05 17.68
CA GLY A 16 -28.41 35.04 18.18
C GLY A 16 -28.62 33.67 17.54
N GLY A 17 -29.87 33.24 17.35
CA GLY A 17 -30.22 32.00 16.67
C GLY A 17 -29.82 32.00 15.19
N VAL A 18 -30.02 33.12 14.49
CA VAL A 18 -29.61 33.30 13.10
C VAL A 18 -28.07 33.32 12.97
N TYR A 19 -27.37 34.03 13.84
CA TYR A 19 -25.90 34.05 13.85
C TYR A 19 -25.30 32.66 14.12
N PHE A 20 -25.85 31.92 15.08
CA PHE A 20 -25.44 30.55 15.36
C PHE A 20 -25.74 29.60 14.19
N TYR A 21 -26.90 29.73 13.54
CA TYR A 21 -27.24 28.94 12.37
C TYR A 21 -26.32 29.20 11.17
N ILE A 22 -26.00 30.48 10.89
CA ILE A 22 -25.12 30.86 9.78
C ILE A 22 -23.69 30.36 10.01
N THR A 23 -23.14 30.54 11.22
CA THR A 23 -21.77 30.08 11.55
C THR A 23 -21.63 28.56 11.46
N ASN A 24 -22.67 27.81 11.83
CA ASN A 24 -22.66 26.34 11.79
C ASN A 24 -22.81 25.79 10.35
N GLN A 25 -23.50 26.51 9.45
CA GLN A 25 -23.59 26.13 8.03
C GLN A 25 -22.28 26.44 7.27
N LEU A 26 -21.61 27.55 7.58
CA LEU A 26 -20.33 27.89 6.96
C LEU A 26 -19.22 26.89 7.32
N GLY A 27 -19.17 26.45 8.57
CA GLY A 27 -18.20 25.45 9.05
C GLY A 27 -18.34 24.09 8.35
N LYS A 28 -19.56 23.65 8.04
CA LYS A 28 -19.82 22.37 7.33
C LYS A 28 -19.51 22.43 5.84
N SER A 29 -19.61 23.61 5.22
CA SER A 29 -19.33 23.79 3.78
C SER A 29 -17.84 23.76 3.46
N LEU A 30 -16.98 24.22 4.37
CA LEU A 30 -15.53 24.23 4.18
C LEU A 30 -14.89 22.84 4.34
N THR A 31 -15.48 21.96 5.16
CA THR A 31 -14.95 20.59 5.36
C THR A 31 -15.33 19.62 4.25
N ASN A 32 -16.47 19.84 3.58
CA ASN A 32 -16.97 18.92 2.56
C ASN A 32 -16.29 19.10 1.19
N ASN A 33 -15.78 20.30 0.90
CA ASN A 33 -15.16 20.61 -0.39
C ASN A 33 -13.69 20.15 -0.51
N THR A 34 -12.98 20.00 0.61
CA THR A 34 -11.58 19.56 0.62
C THR A 34 -11.46 18.04 0.47
N ALA A 35 -12.26 17.27 1.21
CA ALA A 35 -12.24 15.81 1.13
C ALA A 35 -12.62 15.26 -0.26
N TYR A 36 -13.56 15.90 -0.96
CA TYR A 36 -13.99 15.49 -2.29
C TYR A 36 -12.92 15.74 -3.36
N ASN A 37 -12.22 16.87 -3.27
CA ASN A 37 -11.12 17.21 -4.19
C ASN A 37 -9.85 16.38 -3.91
N GLU A 38 -9.54 16.08 -2.65
CA GLU A 38 -8.38 15.25 -2.29
C GLU A 38 -8.54 13.80 -2.78
N THR A 39 -9.72 13.20 -2.56
CA THR A 39 -10.03 11.84 -3.04
C THR A 39 -9.97 11.76 -4.57
N GLY A 40 -10.55 12.74 -5.28
CA GLY A 40 -10.50 12.79 -6.74
C GLY A 40 -9.08 12.97 -7.30
N THR A 41 -8.23 13.73 -6.61
CA THR A 41 -6.83 13.95 -7.01
C THR A 41 -5.97 12.70 -6.78
N VAL A 42 -6.14 12.03 -5.63
CA VAL A 42 -5.43 10.77 -5.32
C VAL A 42 -5.83 9.68 -6.30
N GLN A 43 -7.12 9.52 -6.60
CA GLN A 43 -7.59 8.51 -7.55
C GLN A 43 -7.07 8.77 -8.97
N THR A 44 -7.01 10.04 -9.39
CA THR A 44 -6.41 10.43 -10.67
C THR A 44 -4.91 10.12 -10.72
N ALA A 45 -4.18 10.37 -9.63
CA ALA A 45 -2.75 10.05 -9.54
C ALA A 45 -2.50 8.53 -9.57
N LEU A 46 -3.31 7.74 -8.86
CA LEU A 46 -3.23 6.27 -8.89
C LEU A 46 -3.55 5.72 -10.29
N ALA A 47 -4.57 6.25 -10.96
CA ALA A 47 -4.92 5.85 -12.33
C ALA A 47 -3.76 6.12 -13.30
N ALA A 48 -3.17 7.33 -13.25
CA ALA A 48 -2.02 7.67 -14.09
C ALA A 48 -0.80 6.76 -13.81
N LYS A 49 -0.57 6.41 -12.54
CA LYS A 49 0.51 5.50 -12.16
C LYS A 49 0.25 4.07 -12.65
N PHE A 50 -0.98 3.58 -12.50
CA PHE A 50 -1.41 2.28 -13.03
C PHE A 50 -1.21 2.20 -14.55
N ASP A 51 -1.68 3.21 -15.30
CA ASP A 51 -1.53 3.25 -16.75
C ASP A 51 -0.06 3.18 -17.16
N TYR A 52 0.81 3.91 -16.46
CA TYR A 52 2.24 3.85 -16.71
C TYR A 52 2.81 2.46 -16.43
N LEU A 53 2.57 1.89 -15.23
CA LEU A 53 3.17 0.62 -14.81
C LEU A 53 2.67 -0.58 -15.64
N SER A 54 1.39 -0.57 -16.02
CA SER A 54 0.78 -1.64 -16.83
C SER A 54 1.31 -1.67 -18.27
N GLN A 55 1.74 -0.52 -18.81
CA GLN A 55 2.23 -0.40 -20.18
C GLN A 55 3.76 -0.38 -20.30
N ASN A 56 4.47 0.04 -19.24
CA ASN A 56 5.93 0.28 -19.26
C ASN A 56 6.70 -0.66 -18.32
N GLY A 57 6.10 -1.79 -17.94
CA GLY A 57 6.74 -2.79 -17.08
C GLY A 57 8.01 -3.37 -17.70
N ASN A 58 9.03 -3.58 -16.86
CA ASN A 58 10.30 -4.21 -17.24
C ASN A 58 10.60 -5.48 -16.41
N SER A 59 9.74 -5.79 -15.44
CA SER A 59 9.84 -6.99 -14.62
C SER A 59 9.51 -8.22 -15.44
N SER A 60 10.26 -9.31 -15.25
CA SER A 60 9.93 -10.61 -15.85
C SER A 60 10.07 -11.71 -14.81
N CYS A 61 9.17 -12.68 -14.84
CA CYS A 61 9.25 -13.83 -13.95
C CYS A 61 10.30 -14.85 -14.49
N SER A 62 11.58 -14.47 -14.48
CA SER A 62 12.68 -15.27 -15.02
C SER A 62 13.89 -15.36 -14.07
N ALA A 63 14.65 -16.45 -14.19
CA ALA A 63 15.89 -16.63 -13.42
C ALA A 63 16.97 -15.61 -13.85
N SER A 64 17.08 -15.33 -15.14
CA SER A 64 18.03 -14.34 -15.68
C SER A 64 17.75 -12.92 -15.15
N PHE A 65 16.48 -12.55 -14.96
CA PHE A 65 16.15 -11.28 -14.35
C PHE A 65 16.55 -11.23 -12.87
N LYS A 66 16.37 -12.31 -12.11
CA LYS A 66 16.91 -12.40 -10.74
C LYS A 66 18.42 -12.20 -10.73
N GLU A 67 19.13 -12.86 -11.64
CA GLU A 67 20.59 -12.82 -11.74
C GLU A 67 21.14 -11.46 -12.18
N SER A 68 20.34 -10.65 -12.90
CA SER A 68 20.73 -9.31 -13.30
C SER A 68 20.64 -8.30 -12.15
N ILE A 69 19.75 -8.51 -11.17
CA ILE A 69 19.48 -7.57 -10.07
C ILE A 69 20.78 -7.07 -9.38
N PRO A 70 21.73 -7.93 -8.96
CA PRO A 70 22.99 -7.49 -8.34
C PRO A 70 23.79 -6.47 -9.15
N SER A 71 23.67 -6.49 -10.49
CA SER A 71 24.41 -5.61 -11.40
C SER A 71 23.72 -4.27 -11.70
N LEU A 72 22.41 -4.14 -11.45
CA LEU A 72 21.65 -2.93 -11.77
C LEU A 72 22.11 -1.72 -10.94
N PRO A 73 22.17 -0.50 -11.48
CA PRO A 73 22.33 0.71 -10.67
C PRO A 73 21.25 0.79 -9.57
N ALA A 74 21.60 1.29 -8.37
CA ALA A 74 20.68 1.23 -7.22
C ALA A 74 19.35 1.95 -7.44
N GLY A 75 19.35 3.06 -8.18
CA GLY A 75 18.14 3.84 -8.50
C GLY A 75 17.32 3.30 -9.68
N THR A 76 17.75 2.20 -10.33
CA THR A 76 16.96 1.56 -11.38
C THR A 76 15.64 1.05 -10.80
N ARG A 77 14.55 1.18 -11.55
CA ARG A 77 13.21 0.74 -11.12
C ARG A 77 12.84 -0.59 -11.76
N LEU A 78 12.42 -1.55 -10.95
CA LEU A 78 11.84 -2.83 -11.34
C LEU A 78 10.32 -2.62 -11.34
N GLN A 79 9.72 -2.55 -12.53
CA GLN A 79 8.37 -2.04 -12.70
C GLN A 79 7.44 -3.04 -13.38
N GLY A 80 6.15 -2.96 -13.05
CA GLY A 80 5.08 -3.74 -13.63
C GLY A 80 4.90 -5.14 -13.01
N SER A 81 3.86 -5.84 -13.49
CA SER A 81 3.59 -7.23 -13.12
C SER A 81 4.51 -8.20 -13.86
N CYS A 82 4.68 -9.42 -13.35
CA CYS A 82 5.56 -10.40 -14.01
C CYS A 82 4.90 -11.70 -14.50
N CYS A 83 3.65 -12.00 -14.15
CA CYS A 83 2.91 -13.17 -14.63
C CYS A 83 1.67 -12.79 -15.46
N SER A 84 0.80 -11.96 -14.90
CA SER A 84 -0.51 -11.62 -15.45
C SER A 84 -0.65 -10.10 -15.60
N PRO A 85 -1.56 -9.59 -16.44
CA PRO A 85 -1.84 -8.16 -16.52
C PRO A 85 -2.21 -7.57 -15.16
N MET A 86 -1.85 -6.31 -14.92
CA MET A 86 -2.27 -5.61 -13.70
C MET A 86 -3.78 -5.35 -13.72
N ASP A 87 -4.41 -5.41 -12.55
CA ASP A 87 -5.79 -4.99 -12.34
C ASP A 87 -5.85 -3.68 -11.52
N PHE A 88 -6.64 -2.71 -11.98
CA PHE A 88 -6.65 -1.37 -11.37
C PHE A 88 -7.31 -1.36 -10.00
N HIS A 89 -8.37 -2.16 -9.81
CA HIS A 89 -9.06 -2.25 -8.55
C HIS A 89 -8.13 -2.84 -7.49
N ARG A 90 -7.50 -3.98 -7.81
CA ARG A 90 -6.51 -4.65 -6.96
C ARG A 90 -5.32 -3.76 -6.66
N TYR A 91 -4.75 -3.09 -7.68
CA TYR A 91 -3.65 -2.16 -7.49
C TYR A 91 -3.97 -1.06 -6.47
N THR A 92 -5.19 -0.50 -6.53
CA THR A 92 -5.65 0.51 -5.58
C THR A 92 -5.72 -0.04 -4.17
N GLU A 93 -6.32 -1.22 -3.98
CA GLU A 93 -6.41 -1.88 -2.67
C GLU A 93 -5.02 -2.17 -2.08
N GLN A 94 -4.09 -2.62 -2.91
CA GLN A 94 -2.73 -2.92 -2.50
C GLN A 94 -1.99 -1.66 -2.04
N VAL A 95 -1.99 -0.58 -2.84
CA VAL A 95 -1.31 0.67 -2.48
C VAL A 95 -1.93 1.29 -1.23
N GLU A 96 -3.25 1.27 -1.08
CA GLU A 96 -3.92 1.77 0.12
C GLU A 96 -3.61 0.91 1.36
N GLY A 97 -3.64 -0.41 1.22
CA GLY A 97 -3.31 -1.33 2.31
C GLY A 97 -1.86 -1.21 2.78
N LEU A 98 -0.91 -0.99 1.86
CA LEU A 98 0.51 -0.83 2.18
C LEU A 98 0.81 0.43 2.99
N LYS A 99 -0.07 1.44 3.03
CA LYS A 99 0.10 2.62 3.89
C LYS A 99 0.23 2.26 5.37
N LYS A 100 -0.40 1.14 5.80
CA LYS A 100 -0.25 0.57 7.16
C LYS A 100 1.21 0.31 7.54
N TYR A 101 2.07 0.07 6.56
CA TYR A 101 3.48 -0.29 6.73
C TYR A 101 4.45 0.82 6.33
N SER A 102 3.96 2.05 6.13
CA SER A 102 4.76 3.18 5.62
C SER A 102 5.95 3.58 6.50
N ASP A 103 5.94 3.24 7.78
CA ASP A 103 7.06 3.47 8.70
C ASP A 103 8.24 2.48 8.51
N ILE A 104 8.08 1.46 7.67
CA ILE A 104 9.11 0.45 7.36
C ILE A 104 9.61 0.67 5.94
N PRO A 105 10.76 1.33 5.72
CA PRO A 105 11.22 1.71 4.39
C PRO A 105 11.56 0.52 3.48
N GLU A 106 11.77 -0.67 4.05
CA GLU A 106 11.99 -1.89 3.27
C GLU A 106 10.73 -2.50 2.66
N ILE A 107 9.53 -2.09 3.10
CA ILE A 107 8.27 -2.49 2.47
C ILE A 107 7.97 -1.45 1.37
N PRO A 108 8.04 -1.81 0.08
CA PRO A 108 7.73 -0.87 -0.99
C PRO A 108 6.29 -0.37 -0.84
N PRO A 109 6.04 0.95 -0.94
CA PRO A 109 4.67 1.49 -0.89
C PRO A 109 3.85 1.18 -2.15
N ASP A 110 4.52 0.80 -3.24
CA ASP A 110 3.92 0.39 -4.52
C ASP A 110 4.46 -1.02 -4.87
N PRO A 111 3.59 -2.04 -4.95
CA PRO A 111 4.02 -3.42 -5.17
C PRO A 111 4.51 -3.66 -6.60
N TYR A 112 4.27 -2.74 -7.53
CA TYR A 112 4.69 -2.82 -8.93
C TYR A 112 5.79 -1.81 -9.27
N ASP A 113 6.36 -1.09 -8.30
CA ASP A 113 7.49 -0.18 -8.53
C ASP A 113 8.56 -0.28 -7.42
N ILE A 114 9.60 -1.07 -7.66
CA ILE A 114 10.65 -1.39 -6.67
C ILE A 114 12.01 -0.83 -7.09
N GLU A 115 12.76 -0.21 -6.18
CA GLU A 115 14.15 0.17 -6.46
C GLU A 115 15.09 -1.02 -6.47
N ALA A 116 16.00 -1.06 -7.43
CA ALA A 116 17.00 -2.11 -7.55
C ALA A 116 17.91 -2.19 -6.31
N GLY A 117 18.24 -1.05 -5.69
CA GLY A 117 19.00 -1.02 -4.44
C GLY A 117 18.30 -1.77 -3.30
N LEU A 118 16.99 -1.56 -3.16
CA LEU A 118 16.16 -2.28 -2.19
C LEU A 118 16.06 -3.77 -2.56
N ALA A 119 15.78 -4.08 -3.83
CA ALA A 119 15.71 -5.46 -4.31
C ALA A 119 17.01 -6.22 -4.03
N LYS A 120 18.19 -5.61 -4.27
CA LYS A 120 19.50 -6.18 -3.93
C LYS A 120 19.64 -6.48 -2.44
N LYS A 121 19.31 -5.51 -1.59
CA LYS A 121 19.36 -5.66 -0.14
C LYS A 121 18.53 -6.87 0.28
N LEU A 122 17.27 -6.90 -0.14
CA LEU A 122 16.32 -7.94 0.25
C LEU A 122 16.69 -9.31 -0.33
N LEU A 123 17.18 -9.37 -1.57
CA LEU A 123 17.72 -10.60 -2.16
C LEU A 123 18.83 -11.20 -1.29
N GLY A 124 19.71 -10.37 -0.71
CA GLY A 124 20.75 -10.80 0.21
C GLY A 124 20.22 -11.37 1.55
N TYR A 125 18.98 -11.07 1.93
CA TYR A 125 18.33 -11.66 3.11
C TYR A 125 17.70 -13.02 2.84
N TYR A 126 17.50 -13.41 1.58
CA TYR A 126 16.82 -14.67 1.26
C TYR A 126 17.55 -15.89 1.81
N ASP A 127 18.89 -15.90 1.78
CA ASP A 127 19.70 -17.02 2.27
C ASP A 127 20.10 -16.88 3.75
N VAL A 128 19.66 -15.82 4.44
CA VAL A 128 19.90 -15.66 5.88
C VAL A 128 19.16 -16.75 6.65
N GLU A 129 19.88 -17.43 7.53
CA GLU A 129 19.30 -18.40 8.46
C GLU A 129 18.55 -17.68 9.59
N LEU A 130 17.35 -18.16 9.88
CA LEU A 130 16.54 -17.74 11.02
C LEU A 130 16.71 -18.72 12.18
N THR A 131 16.49 -18.25 13.42
CA THR A 131 16.35 -19.17 14.55
C THR A 131 15.12 -20.05 14.36
N PRO A 132 15.02 -21.23 15.00
CA PRO A 132 13.88 -22.13 14.85
C PRO A 132 12.52 -21.44 15.09
N GLU A 133 12.43 -20.53 16.06
CA GLU A 133 11.20 -19.79 16.38
C GLU A 133 10.83 -18.81 15.25
N LYS A 134 11.82 -18.08 14.74
CA LYS A 134 11.63 -17.14 13.62
C LYS A 134 11.32 -17.88 12.32
N GLN A 135 11.91 -19.05 12.11
CA GLN A 135 11.64 -19.91 10.96
C GLN A 135 10.19 -20.38 10.95
N LYS A 136 9.59 -20.71 12.11
CA LYS A 136 8.16 -21.05 12.19
C LYS A 136 7.25 -19.92 11.70
N ALA A 137 7.58 -18.66 12.01
CA ALA A 137 6.83 -17.51 11.50
C ALA A 137 6.96 -17.39 9.97
N TYR A 138 8.17 -17.60 9.43
CA TYR A 138 8.40 -17.58 7.99
C TYR A 138 7.64 -18.71 7.28
N ASP A 139 7.73 -19.94 7.79
CA ASP A 139 7.05 -21.12 7.24
C ASP A 139 5.53 -20.97 7.29
N TYR A 140 5.01 -20.37 8.37
CA TYR A 140 3.59 -20.01 8.44
C TYR A 140 3.21 -19.11 7.26
N ALA A 141 3.97 -18.05 6.98
CA ALA A 141 3.64 -17.14 5.89
C ALA A 141 3.71 -17.82 4.52
N MET A 142 4.66 -18.74 4.32
CA MET A 142 4.76 -19.56 3.11
C MET A 142 3.52 -20.42 2.89
N LEU A 143 2.90 -20.91 3.96
CA LEU A 143 1.71 -21.76 3.87
C LEU A 143 0.39 -20.98 3.74
N ASN A 144 0.34 -19.76 4.28
CA ASN A 144 -0.91 -19.01 4.48
C ASN A 144 -1.09 -17.81 3.55
N SER A 145 -0.04 -17.37 2.84
CA SER A 145 -0.19 -16.40 1.75
C SER A 145 -1.03 -16.95 0.62
N ASN A 146 -1.64 -16.05 -0.15
CA ASN A 146 -2.53 -16.40 -1.27
C ASN A 146 -1.79 -17.26 -2.30
N GLU A 147 -0.53 -16.91 -2.58
CA GLU A 147 0.33 -17.59 -3.54
C GLU A 147 1.12 -18.78 -2.97
N LYS A 148 0.84 -19.19 -1.72
CA LYS A 148 1.64 -20.19 -1.00
C LYS A 148 3.14 -19.86 -1.03
N GLY A 149 3.43 -18.58 -0.83
CA GLY A 149 4.73 -17.97 -0.88
C GLY A 149 4.64 -16.47 -1.21
N PRO A 150 5.79 -15.79 -1.32
CA PRO A 150 5.87 -14.36 -1.67
C PRO A 150 5.50 -14.02 -3.13
N CYS A 151 5.35 -15.00 -4.02
CA CYS A 151 4.77 -14.87 -5.37
C CYS A 151 4.36 -16.25 -5.87
N CYS A 152 3.52 -16.32 -6.91
CA CYS A 152 3.03 -17.56 -7.52
C CYS A 152 4.14 -18.46 -8.09
N CYS A 153 5.30 -17.89 -8.43
CA CYS A 153 6.42 -18.61 -9.02
C CYS A 153 7.75 -18.25 -8.34
N LYS A 154 8.72 -19.16 -8.41
CA LYS A 154 10.10 -18.95 -7.90
C LYS A 154 10.93 -18.05 -8.82
N CYS A 155 10.40 -16.88 -9.16
CA CYS A 155 11.08 -15.83 -9.92
C CYS A 155 11.82 -14.86 -8.97
N TRP A 156 12.38 -13.77 -9.51
CA TRP A 156 13.08 -12.77 -8.69
C TRP A 156 12.24 -12.25 -7.52
N ARG A 157 10.92 -12.05 -7.68
CA ARG A 157 10.03 -11.59 -6.61
C ARG A 157 9.98 -12.57 -5.47
N TRP A 158 9.94 -13.88 -5.75
CA TRP A 158 9.97 -14.90 -4.70
C TRP A 158 11.18 -14.74 -3.79
N TYR A 159 12.35 -14.51 -4.39
CA TYR A 159 13.59 -14.38 -3.63
C TYR A 159 13.69 -13.03 -2.92
N VAL A 160 13.34 -11.94 -3.60
CA VAL A 160 13.36 -10.59 -3.01
C VAL A 160 12.36 -10.47 -1.87
N TYR A 161 11.10 -10.85 -2.08
CA TYR A 161 10.05 -10.75 -1.07
C TYR A 161 10.14 -11.87 -0.02
N GLY A 162 10.69 -13.04 -0.36
CA GLY A 162 11.12 -14.03 0.65
C GLY A 162 12.18 -13.45 1.57
N GLY A 163 13.16 -12.74 1.00
CA GLY A 163 14.13 -11.96 1.76
C GLY A 163 13.51 -10.85 2.60
N LEU A 164 12.50 -10.16 2.08
CA LEU A 164 11.68 -9.20 2.85
C LEU A 164 11.03 -9.87 4.07
N GLY A 165 10.38 -11.02 3.90
CA GLY A 165 9.78 -11.75 5.02
C GLY A 165 10.80 -12.07 6.11
N LYS A 166 11.98 -12.58 5.72
CA LYS A 166 13.09 -12.84 6.66
C LYS A 166 13.59 -11.56 7.33
N TYR A 167 13.71 -10.46 6.58
CA TYR A 167 14.09 -9.16 7.10
C TYR A 167 13.11 -8.66 8.17
N LEU A 168 11.80 -8.73 7.89
CA LEU A 168 10.75 -8.27 8.79
C LEU A 168 10.69 -9.11 10.08
N ILE A 169 10.76 -10.44 9.97
CA ILE A 169 10.80 -11.32 11.15
C ILE A 169 12.07 -11.06 11.97
N LYS A 170 13.22 -10.91 11.30
CA LYS A 170 14.50 -10.76 11.98
C LYS A 170 14.63 -9.42 12.71
N ASN A 171 14.27 -8.33 12.05
CA ASN A 171 14.58 -6.96 12.48
C ASN A 171 13.37 -6.19 13.04
N HIS A 172 12.14 -6.55 12.65
CA HIS A 172 10.91 -5.90 13.11
C HIS A 172 10.03 -6.81 13.99
N GLY A 173 10.44 -8.06 14.20
CA GLY A 173 9.71 -9.00 15.06
C GLY A 173 8.36 -9.43 14.49
N PHE A 174 8.18 -9.35 13.17
CA PHE A 174 6.91 -9.72 12.53
C PHE A 174 6.53 -11.18 12.80
N THR A 175 5.24 -11.42 13.04
CA THR A 175 4.66 -12.76 13.08
C THR A 175 4.42 -13.31 11.66
N GLY A 176 4.08 -14.59 11.56
CA GLY A 176 3.76 -15.20 10.27
C GLY A 176 2.53 -14.56 9.60
N GLU A 177 1.53 -14.16 10.39
CA GLU A 177 0.34 -13.46 9.91
C GLU A 177 0.70 -12.08 9.34
N GLN A 178 1.58 -11.34 10.00
CA GLN A 178 2.01 -10.02 9.51
C GLN A 178 2.80 -10.14 8.21
N VAL A 179 3.68 -11.14 8.09
CA VAL A 179 4.39 -11.40 6.81
C VAL A 179 3.42 -11.86 5.72
N THR A 180 2.43 -12.69 6.07
CA THR A 180 1.36 -13.11 5.15
C THR A 180 0.62 -11.90 4.58
N GLU A 181 0.21 -10.98 5.45
CA GLU A 181 -0.49 -9.76 5.05
C GLU A 181 0.39 -8.89 4.14
N VAL A 182 1.66 -8.67 4.49
CA VAL A 182 2.60 -7.92 3.66
C VAL A 182 2.77 -8.58 2.29
N TRP A 183 2.94 -9.89 2.20
CA TRP A 183 3.09 -10.58 0.92
C TRP A 183 1.83 -10.52 0.07
N ASN A 184 0.65 -10.67 0.66
CA ASN A 184 -0.62 -10.57 -0.07
C ASN A 184 -0.84 -9.15 -0.62
N LEU A 185 -0.55 -8.11 0.17
CA LEU A 185 -0.60 -6.73 -0.29
C LEU A 185 0.51 -6.42 -1.31
N SER A 186 1.66 -7.08 -1.19
CA SER A 186 2.81 -6.87 -2.06
C SER A 186 2.80 -7.74 -3.32
N ASP A 187 1.74 -8.50 -3.56
CA ASP A 187 1.64 -9.38 -4.72
C ASP A 187 1.73 -8.57 -6.02
N GLY A 188 2.88 -8.70 -6.69
CA GLY A 188 3.14 -8.10 -7.99
C GLY A 188 3.11 -9.10 -9.14
N CYS A 189 2.57 -10.30 -8.95
CA CYS A 189 2.47 -11.29 -10.03
C CYS A 189 1.39 -10.87 -11.06
N GLY A 190 0.37 -10.10 -10.66
CA GLY A 190 -0.72 -9.58 -11.50
C GLY A 190 -2.00 -10.43 -11.43
N GLY A 191 -3.03 -10.07 -12.21
CA GLY A 191 -4.33 -10.75 -12.23
C GLY A 191 -5.40 -10.08 -11.36
N ASP A 192 -6.61 -10.63 -11.37
CA ASP A 192 -7.68 -10.26 -10.43
C ASP A 192 -7.69 -11.23 -9.23
N ASN A 193 -8.68 -11.06 -8.34
CA ASN A 193 -8.81 -11.85 -7.12
C ASN A 193 -9.32 -13.29 -7.37
N GLU A 194 -9.62 -13.68 -8.61
CA GLU A 194 -10.18 -14.99 -8.95
C GLU A 194 -9.13 -16.02 -9.40
N HIS A 195 -7.86 -15.62 -9.45
CA HIS A 195 -6.77 -16.48 -9.92
C HIS A 195 -5.77 -16.78 -8.81
N THR A 196 -6.18 -17.63 -7.86
CA THR A 196 -5.21 -18.42 -7.08
C THR A 196 -4.57 -19.45 -8.01
N HIS A 197 -3.27 -19.32 -8.25
CA HIS A 197 -2.48 -20.26 -9.06
C HIS A 197 -2.07 -21.53 -8.29
#